data_AF-A0A1X9YEW4-F1
#
_entry.id   AF-A0A1X9YEW4-F1
#
_cell.length_a   1.000
_cell.length_b   1.000
_cell.length_c   1.000
_cell.angle_alpha   90.00
_cell.angle_beta   90.00
_cell.angle_gamma   90.00
#
_symmetry.space_group_name_H-M   'P 1'
#
loop_
_entity.id
_entity.type
_entity.pdbx_description
1 polymer ?
#
loop_
_entity_poly.entity_id
_entity_poly.type
_entity_poly.pdbx_seq_one_letter_code
_entity_poly.pdbx_strand_id
1 'polypeptide(L)'
;MAGANDPDSTIGELFSQAVDEGGQWVRAELAVYRRLAIRRALAARLAVGLMVAGVLLAFGSASALMIGLAIGLARFIGPVGGGIITGTIGLALAGLLIREGIRRLPTIAAPDDEGRNA
;
A
#
# COMPACT_ATOMS: atom_id res chain seq x y z
N MET A 1 6.36 24.05 57.12
CA MET A 1 7.74 24.58 57.01
C MET A 1 8.11 24.59 55.55
N ALA A 2 8.50 25.76 55.06
CA ALA A 2 8.92 25.99 53.69
C ALA A 2 10.32 25.41 53.42
N GLY A 3 10.49 24.81 52.25
CA GLY A 3 11.77 24.73 51.54
C GLY A 3 11.43 25.06 50.08
N ALA A 4 11.32 26.35 49.76
CA ALA A 4 12.41 27.14 49.19
C ALA A 4 12.83 26.56 47.83
N ASN A 5 12.27 27.16 46.78
CA ASN A 5 12.61 26.94 45.38
C ASN A 5 14.13 27.05 45.20
N ASP A 6 14.77 26.00 44.67
CA ASP A 6 16.14 26.11 44.17
C ASP A 6 16.12 26.96 42.88
N PRO A 7 16.77 28.13 42.84
CA PRO A 7 16.74 29.04 41.68
C PRO A 7 17.63 28.61 40.49
N ASP A 8 18.31 27.47 40.58
CA ASP A 8 19.42 27.12 39.68
C ASP A 8 19.10 25.96 38.71
N SER A 9 17.83 25.76 38.35
CA SER A 9 17.50 24.96 37.16
C SER A 9 18.10 25.67 35.94
N THR A 10 19.29 25.22 35.54
CA THR A 10 20.05 25.83 34.46
C THR A 10 19.22 25.75 33.19
N ILE A 11 19.29 26.76 32.32
CA ILE A 11 18.53 26.79 31.03
C ILE A 11 18.77 25.49 30.23
N GLY A 12 19.94 24.87 30.37
CA GLY A 12 20.27 23.56 29.79
C GLY A 12 19.43 22.39 30.34
N GLU A 13 19.01 22.43 31.60
CA GLU A 13 18.22 21.39 32.25
C GLU A 13 16.77 21.40 31.75
N LEU A 14 16.19 22.61 31.57
CA LEU A 14 14.89 22.80 30.92
C LEU A 14 14.92 22.37 29.45
N PHE A 15 16.03 22.63 28.76
CA PHE A 15 16.20 22.20 27.36
C PHE A 15 16.34 20.68 27.24
N SER A 16 17.09 20.02 28.14
CA SER A 16 17.15 18.56 28.16
C SER A 16 15.80 17.94 28.46
N GLN A 17 15.04 18.52 29.39
CA GLN A 17 13.71 18.04 29.74
C GLN A 17 12.72 18.19 28.56
N ALA A 18 12.76 19.32 27.85
CA ALA A 18 11.91 19.53 26.67
C ALA A 18 12.22 18.56 25.52
N VAL A 19 13.50 18.22 25.31
CA VAL A 19 13.92 17.24 24.30
C VAL A 19 13.47 15.82 24.70
N ASP A 20 13.62 15.47 25.98
CA ASP A 20 13.19 14.16 26.48
C ASP A 20 11.67 13.98 26.43
N GLU A 21 10.91 15.01 26.79
CA GLU A 21 9.45 15.04 26.68
C GLU A 21 8.99 14.98 25.21
N GLY A 22 9.65 15.72 24.31
CA GLY A 22 9.38 15.65 22.87
C GLY A 22 9.65 14.27 22.27
N GLY A 23 10.75 13.63 22.67
CA GLY A 23 11.06 12.26 22.25
C GLY A 23 10.06 11.23 22.79
N GLN A 24 9.58 11.40 24.02
CA GLN A 24 8.51 10.57 24.57
C GLN A 24 7.17 10.76 23.85
N TRP A 25 6.84 11.99 23.49
CA TRP A 25 5.62 12.31 22.73
C TRP A 25 5.64 11.69 21.33
N VAL A 26 6.75 11.82 20.58
CA VAL A 26 6.90 11.21 19.26
C VAL A 26 6.79 9.67 19.33
N ARG A 27 7.39 9.04 20.35
CA ARG A 27 7.29 7.59 20.56
C ARG A 27 5.85 7.16 20.89
N ALA A 28 5.12 7.97 21.66
CA ALA A 28 3.71 7.72 21.97
C ALA A 28 2.84 7.80 20.71
N GLU A 29 3.05 8.80 19.87
CA GLU A 29 2.32 8.98 18.61
C GLU A 29 2.59 7.81 17.65
N LEU A 30 3.86 7.40 17.52
CA LEU A 30 4.24 6.24 16.71
C LEU A 30 3.61 4.94 17.25
N ALA A 31 3.48 4.81 18.57
CA ALA A 31 2.80 3.68 19.19
C ALA A 31 1.29 3.67 18.91
N VAL A 32 0.64 4.83 18.86
CA VAL A 32 -0.77 4.97 18.46
C VAL A 32 -0.96 4.57 16.99
N TYR A 33 -0.15 5.11 16.08
CA TYR A 33 -0.17 4.72 14.66
C TYR A 33 0.05 3.23 14.46
N ARG A 34 1.02 2.65 15.16
CA ARG A 34 1.30 1.21 15.11
C ARG A 34 0.10 0.39 15.60
N ARG A 35 -0.55 0.80 16.68
CA ARG A 35 -1.75 0.12 17.21
C ARG A 35 -2.94 0.25 16.26
N LEU A 36 -3.14 1.40 15.64
CA LEU A 36 -4.20 1.62 14.65
C LEU A 36 -3.97 0.78 13.39
N ALA A 37 -2.73 0.74 12.89
CA ALA A 37 -2.34 -0.08 11.76
C ALA A 37 -2.56 -1.57 12.03
N ILE A 38 -2.16 -2.07 13.21
CA ILE A 38 -2.38 -3.47 13.60
C ILE A 38 -3.87 -3.78 13.74
N ARG A 39 -4.67 -2.90 14.36
CA ARG A 39 -6.13 -3.09 14.47
C ARG A 39 -6.80 -3.11 13.10
N ARG A 40 -6.44 -2.20 12.19
CA ARG A 40 -6.93 -2.18 10.81
C ARG A 40 -6.48 -3.43 10.04
N ALA A 41 -5.23 -3.87 10.20
CA ALA A 41 -4.72 -5.09 9.57
C ALA A 41 -5.43 -6.35 10.07
N LEU A 42 -5.71 -6.45 11.37
CA LEU A 42 -6.45 -7.58 11.95
C LEU A 42 -7.93 -7.59 11.54
N ALA A 43 -8.55 -6.41 11.41
CA ALA A 43 -9.90 -6.29 10.87
C ALA A 43 -9.94 -6.62 9.36
N ALA A 44 -8.90 -6.24 8.63
CA ALA A 44 -8.79 -6.47 7.19
C ALA A 44 -8.22 -7.84 6.83
N ARG A 45 -7.76 -8.68 7.77
CA ARG A 45 -7.09 -9.96 7.45
C ARG A 45 -7.90 -10.87 6.52
N LEU A 46 -9.21 -10.88 6.70
CA LEU A 46 -10.12 -11.68 5.87
C LEU A 46 -10.28 -11.03 4.49
N ALA A 47 -10.42 -9.71 4.43
CA ALA A 47 -10.45 -8.95 3.17
C ALA A 47 -9.13 -9.08 2.38
N VAL A 48 -7.98 -8.97 3.05
CA VAL A 48 -6.65 -9.17 2.46
C VAL A 48 -6.51 -10.61 1.96
N GLY A 49 -6.91 -11.60 2.76
CA GLY A 49 -6.89 -13.00 2.35
C GLY A 49 -7.75 -13.26 1.10
N LEU A 50 -8.97 -12.72 1.07
CA LEU A 50 -9.86 -12.80 -0.09
C LEU A 50 -9.28 -12.07 -1.31
N MET A 51 -8.63 -10.92 -1.11
CA MET A 51 -8.03 -10.16 -2.20
C MET A 51 -6.83 -10.90 -2.80
N VAL A 52 -5.96 -11.46 -1.97
CA VAL A 52 -4.85 -12.32 -2.42
C VAL A 52 -5.37 -13.54 -3.16
N ALA A 53 -6.36 -14.24 -2.60
CA ALA A 53 -6.97 -15.39 -3.26
C ALA A 53 -7.60 -14.99 -4.61
N GLY A 54 -8.29 -13.86 -4.66
CA GLY A 54 -8.88 -13.31 -5.88
C GLY A 54 -7.83 -12.97 -6.94
N VAL A 55 -6.72 -12.34 -6.56
CA VAL A 55 -5.61 -12.02 -7.47
C VAL A 55 -4.98 -13.29 -8.03
N LEU A 56 -4.74 -14.30 -7.19
CA LEU A 56 -4.21 -15.59 -7.64
C LEU A 56 -5.18 -16.28 -8.62
N LEU A 57 -6.48 -16.26 -8.33
CA LEU A 57 -7.49 -16.86 -9.19
C LEU A 57 -7.64 -16.11 -10.52
N ALA A 58 -7.59 -14.79 -10.49
CA ALA A 58 -7.59 -13.94 -11.68
C ALA A 58 -6.35 -14.19 -12.54
N PHE A 59 -5.17 -14.31 -11.93
CA PHE A 59 -3.92 -14.63 -12.63
C PHE A 59 -3.97 -16.00 -13.29
N GLY A 60 -4.45 -17.03 -12.57
CA GLY A 60 -4.63 -18.37 -13.12
C GLY A 60 -5.63 -18.39 -14.29
N SER A 61 -6.76 -17.69 -14.14
CA SER A 61 -7.79 -17.58 -15.19
C SER A 61 -7.27 -16.85 -16.42
N ALA A 62 -6.54 -15.74 -16.24
CA ALA A 62 -5.92 -14.99 -17.33
C ALA A 62 -4.89 -15.86 -18.09
N SER A 63 -4.09 -16.62 -17.35
CA SER A 63 -3.12 -17.56 -17.93
C SER A 63 -3.81 -18.66 -18.75
N ALA A 64 -4.87 -19.27 -18.20
CA ALA A 64 -5.65 -20.28 -18.90
C ALA A 64 -6.31 -19.74 -20.19
N LEU A 65 -6.84 -18.52 -20.16
CA LEU A 65 -7.38 -17.85 -21.35
C LEU A 65 -6.30 -17.62 -22.41
N MET A 66 -5.11 -17.18 -22.02
CA MET A 66 -3.99 -17.01 -22.95
C MET A 66 -3.56 -18.36 -23.56
N ILE A 67 -3.47 -19.42 -22.76
CA ILE A 67 -3.15 -20.75 -23.29
C ILE A 67 -4.23 -21.22 -24.28
N GLY A 68 -5.51 -21.09 -23.92
CA GLY A 68 -6.62 -21.44 -24.81
C GLY A 68 -6.61 -20.64 -26.12
N LEU A 69 -6.30 -19.34 -26.05
CA LEU A 69 -6.16 -18.48 -27.22
C LEU A 69 -4.99 -18.92 -28.11
N ALA A 70 -3.84 -19.25 -27.51
CA ALA A 70 -2.68 -19.74 -28.23
C ALA A 70 -2.95 -21.05 -28.96
N ILE A 71 -3.62 -22.01 -28.31
CA ILE A 71 -4.03 -23.27 -28.92
C ILE A 71 -5.05 -23.03 -30.04
N GLY A 72 -6.01 -22.14 -29.83
CA GLY A 72 -7.01 -21.77 -30.83
C GLY A 72 -6.38 -21.18 -32.10
N LEU A 73 -5.46 -20.22 -31.94
CA LEU A 73 -4.73 -19.61 -33.06
C LEU A 73 -3.73 -20.57 -33.71
N ALA A 74 -3.14 -21.48 -32.92
CA ALA A 74 -2.21 -22.48 -33.43
C ALA A 74 -2.84 -23.37 -34.52
N ARG A 75 -4.17 -23.56 -34.47
CA ARG A 75 -4.89 -24.30 -35.52
C ARG A 75 -4.82 -23.62 -36.90
N PHE A 76 -4.69 -22.31 -36.95
CA PHE A 76 -4.73 -21.54 -38.20
C PHE A 76 -3.33 -21.17 -38.72
N ILE A 77 -2.43 -20.77 -37.82
CA ILE A 77 -1.11 -20.17 -38.18
C ILE A 77 0.06 -21.06 -37.69
N GLY A 78 -0.26 -22.21 -37.09
CA GLY A 78 0.71 -23.13 -36.50
C GLY A 78 1.12 -22.76 -35.07
N PRO A 79 1.74 -23.69 -34.32
CA PRO A 79 2.01 -23.52 -32.88
C PRO A 79 2.86 -22.30 -32.55
N VAL A 80 3.89 -22.02 -33.36
CA VAL A 80 4.80 -20.90 -33.15
C VAL A 80 4.09 -19.57 -33.41
N GLY A 81 3.32 -19.46 -34.50
CA GLY A 81 2.56 -18.25 -34.83
C GLY A 81 1.47 -17.93 -33.81
N GLY A 82 0.73 -18.95 -33.36
CA GLY A 82 -0.28 -18.79 -32.32
C GLY A 82 0.30 -18.32 -30.98
N GLY A 83 1.47 -18.84 -30.60
CA GLY A 83 2.20 -18.40 -29.42
C GLY A 83 2.65 -16.94 -29.50
N ILE A 84 3.23 -16.52 -30.63
CA ILE A 84 3.73 -15.15 -30.82
C ILE A 84 2.60 -14.12 -30.77
N ILE A 85 1.50 -14.37 -31.48
CA ILE A 85 0.35 -13.44 -31.51
C ILE A 85 -0.27 -13.33 -30.12
N THR A 86 -0.49 -14.46 -29.47
CA THR A 86 -1.08 -14.49 -28.13
C THR A 86 -0.17 -13.83 -27.09
N GLY A 87 1.15 -14.05 -27.17
CA GLY A 87 2.14 -13.37 -26.34
C GLY A 87 2.10 -11.84 -26.54
N THR A 88 1.97 -11.39 -27.79
CA THR A 88 1.88 -9.96 -28.12
C THR A 88 0.59 -9.34 -27.55
N ILE A 89 -0.54 -10.04 -27.65
CA ILE A 89 -1.82 -9.62 -27.04
C ILE A 89 -1.67 -9.53 -25.51
N GLY A 90 -1.08 -10.56 -24.89
CA GLY A 90 -0.83 -10.57 -23.45
C GLY A 90 0.04 -9.40 -23.00
N LEU A 91 1.11 -9.09 -23.75
CA LEU A 91 2.00 -7.98 -23.46
C LEU A 91 1.29 -6.62 -23.59
N ALA A 92 0.46 -6.47 -24.63
CA ALA A 92 -0.33 -5.26 -24.85
C ALA A 92 -1.34 -5.03 -23.71
N LEU A 93 -2.04 -6.09 -23.27
CA LEU A 93 -2.96 -6.02 -22.14
C LEU A 93 -2.24 -5.67 -20.83
N ALA A 94 -1.10 -6.30 -20.56
CA ALA A 94 -0.29 -6.01 -19.38
C ALA A 94 0.18 -4.54 -19.38
N GLY A 95 0.67 -4.04 -20.51
CA GLY A 95 1.08 -2.64 -20.66
C GLY A 95 -0.08 -1.66 -20.43
N LEU A 96 -1.28 -1.98 -20.91
CA LEU A 96 -2.47 -1.15 -20.71
C LEU A 96 -2.89 -1.11 -19.23
N LEU A 97 -2.91 -2.27 -18.57
CA LEU A 97 -3.23 -2.38 -17.14
C LEU A 97 -2.22 -1.62 -16.26
N ILE A 98 -0.92 -1.77 -16.54
CA ILE A 98 0.14 -1.04 -15.81
C ILE A 98 -0.03 0.47 -16.01
N ARG A 99 -0.27 0.91 -17.26
CA ARG A 99 -0.48 2.33 -17.58
C ARG A 99 -1.66 2.91 -16.80
N GLU A 100 -2.78 2.19 -16.76
CA GLU A 100 -3.98 2.63 -16.06
C GLU A 100 -3.77 2.62 -14.53
N GLY A 101 -3.04 1.64 -14.01
CA GLY A 101 -2.65 1.59 -12.59
C GLY A 101 -1.82 2.81 -12.18
N ILE A 102 -0.77 3.13 -12.95
CA ILE A 102 0.09 4.30 -12.67
C ILE A 102 -0.71 5.60 -12.71
N ARG A 103 -1.67 5.73 -13.65
CA ARG A 103 -2.53 6.91 -13.77
C ARG A 103 -3.45 7.13 -12.57
N ARG A 104 -3.76 6.08 -11.81
CA ARG A 104 -4.69 6.14 -10.66
C ARG A 104 -4.01 6.39 -9.32
N LEU A 105 -2.69 6.16 -9.23
CA LEU A 105 -1.92 6.43 -8.00
C LEU A 105 -2.01 7.90 -7.51
N PRO A 106 -1.96 8.93 -8.37
CA PRO A 106 -2.08 10.32 -7.93
C PRO A 106 -3.44 10.66 -7.33
N THR A 107 -4.51 10.00 -7.77
CA THR A 107 -5.90 10.26 -7.30
C THR A 107 -6.15 9.75 -5.89
N ILE A 108 -5.43 8.71 -5.46
CA ILE A 108 -5.59 8.11 -4.11
C ILE A 108 -4.68 8.81 -3.09
N ALA A 109 -3.61 9.46 -3.55
CA ALA A 109 -2.62 10.11 -2.70
C ALA A 109 -2.97 11.58 -2.35
N ALA A 110 -3.92 12.21 -3.05
CA ALA A 110 -4.39 13.54 -2.71
C ALA A 110 -5.27 13.47 -1.44
N PRO A 111 -4.87 14.09 -0.32
CA PRO A 111 -5.73 14.18 0.84
C PRO A 111 -6.94 15.04 0.50
N ASP A 112 -8.10 14.53 0.83
CA ASP A 112 -9.38 15.20 0.84
C ASP A 112 -9.35 16.36 1.83
N ASP A 113 -9.24 17.60 1.31
CA ASP A 113 -9.42 18.87 2.04
C ASP A 113 -10.89 19.09 2.50
N GLU A 114 -11.64 18.03 2.76
CA GLU A 114 -13.11 18.06 2.95
C GLU A 114 -13.56 17.98 4.43
N GLY A 115 -12.62 18.08 5.39
CA GLY A 115 -12.92 17.95 6.83
C GLY A 115 -13.03 19.24 7.65
N ARG A 116 -12.87 20.45 7.08
CA ARG A 116 -12.73 21.70 7.87
C ARG A 116 -14.00 22.58 7.99
N ASN A 117 -15.11 22.23 7.34
CA ASN A 117 -16.32 23.05 7.33
C ASN A 117 -17.62 22.27 7.64
N ALA A 118 -17.65 21.52 8.75
CA ALA A 118 -18.88 20.95 9.31
C ALA A 118 -18.98 21.23 10.81
#